data_AF-W4LH00-F1
#
_entry.id   AF-W4LH00-F1
#
_cell.length_a   1.000
_cell.length_b   1.000
_cell.length_c   1.000
_cell.angle_alpha   90.00
_cell.angle_beta   90.00
_cell.angle_gamma   90.00
#
_symmetry.space_group_name_H-M   'P 1'
#
loop_
_entity.id
_entity.type
_entity.pdbx_description
1 polymer ?
#
loop_
_entity_poly.entity_id
_entity_poly.type
_entity_poly.pdbx_seq_one_letter_code
_entity_poly.pdbx_strand_id
1 'polypeptide(L)'
;MRTLVHAAAVFTLYLSLCTPATITAATLRVQPPPATLPEYTVCRTATGLRIDGMMDESDWKQAQPIRFIFPWNDVDKEGRQDTVARLLWDDTHLYIVYQCDDPFLHATVTTRDGPVYEEDAVEFFATPNATDISAYIGFEMNIRGTLFDYIAFGGGKAWTPNIHPRWQSEGVKIASTYSGTLVSGHIC
;
A
#
# COMPACT_ATOMS: atom_id res chain seq x y z
N MET A 1 12.58 58.20 -17.41
CA MET A 1 11.13 58.38 -17.24
C MET A 1 10.72 57.55 -16.02
N ARG A 2 10.48 58.20 -14.87
CA ARG A 2 10.11 57.58 -13.59
C ARG A 2 8.68 58.02 -13.27
N THR A 3 7.78 57.08 -13.05
CA THR A 3 6.42 57.37 -12.60
C THR A 3 6.32 57.01 -11.12
N LEU A 4 6.20 58.02 -10.27
CA LEU A 4 5.73 57.89 -8.89
C LEU A 4 4.19 57.85 -8.93
N VAL A 5 3.58 56.88 -8.25
CA VAL A 5 2.16 56.90 -7.92
C VAL A 5 2.05 57.01 -6.40
N HIS A 6 1.59 58.16 -5.91
CA HIS A 6 1.14 58.29 -4.54
C HIS A 6 -0.32 57.83 -4.47
N ALA A 7 -0.59 56.75 -3.74
CA ALA A 7 -1.94 56.35 -3.37
C ALA A 7 -2.08 56.50 -1.85
N ALA A 8 -2.91 57.43 -1.41
CA ALA A 8 -3.41 57.49 -0.05
C ALA A 8 -4.75 56.75 -0.01
N ALA A 9 -4.85 55.69 0.78
CA ALA A 9 -6.10 54.98 1.02
C ALA A 9 -6.59 55.27 2.45
N VAL A 10 -7.79 55.84 2.57
CA VAL A 10 -8.51 55.99 3.84
C VAL A 10 -9.29 54.70 4.06
N PHE A 11 -8.94 53.94 5.10
CA PHE A 11 -9.68 52.74 5.51
C PHE A 11 -10.78 53.11 6.50
N THR A 12 -12.02 53.16 6.03
CA THR A 12 -13.21 53.22 6.89
C THR A 12 -13.51 51.80 7.39
N LEU A 13 -13.30 51.56 8.70
CA LEU A 13 -13.55 50.28 9.35
C LEU A 13 -15.06 50.07 9.53
N TYR A 14 -15.68 49.27 8.66
CA TYR A 14 -17.01 48.71 8.93
C TYR A 14 -16.85 47.50 9.85
N LEU A 15 -17.38 47.60 11.06
CA LEU A 15 -17.50 46.47 12.00
C LEU A 15 -18.61 45.54 11.47
N SER A 16 -18.27 44.70 10.50
CA SER A 16 -19.16 43.64 10.00
C SER A 16 -19.29 42.60 11.11
N LEU A 17 -20.52 42.31 11.54
CA LEU A 17 -20.83 41.21 12.44
C LEU A 17 -20.37 39.90 11.77
N CYS A 18 -19.18 39.42 12.15
CA CYS A 18 -18.72 38.09 11.79
C CYS A 18 -19.72 37.08 12.36
N THR A 19 -20.59 36.55 11.52
CA THR A 19 -21.24 35.29 11.83
C THR A 19 -20.14 34.26 12.06
N PRO A 20 -20.16 33.52 13.19
CA PRO A 20 -19.20 32.44 13.38
C PRO A 20 -19.38 31.48 12.22
N ALA A 21 -18.37 31.37 11.36
CA ALA A 21 -18.32 30.30 10.38
C ALA A 21 -18.39 29.00 11.17
N THR A 22 -19.46 28.23 10.96
CA THR A 22 -19.53 26.88 11.48
C THR A 22 -18.38 26.12 10.83
N ILE A 23 -17.30 25.92 11.59
CA ILE A 23 -16.20 25.04 11.18
C ILE A 23 -16.85 23.65 11.15
N THR A 24 -17.25 23.21 9.96
CA THR A 24 -17.56 21.81 9.74
C THR A 24 -16.28 21.07 10.09
N ALA A 25 -16.31 20.27 11.16
CA ALA A 25 -15.20 19.42 11.52
C ALA A 25 -14.78 18.69 10.25
N ALA A 26 -13.53 18.88 9.82
CA ALA A 26 -12.98 18.12 8.72
C ALA A 26 -13.23 16.65 9.07
N THR A 27 -14.05 15.97 8.27
CA THR A 27 -14.26 14.54 8.41
C THR A 27 -12.88 13.92 8.31
N LEU A 28 -12.39 13.38 9.42
CA LEU A 28 -11.13 12.66 9.44
C LEU A 28 -11.31 11.52 8.44
N ARG A 29 -10.68 11.65 7.26
CA ARG A 29 -10.78 10.63 6.21
C ARG A 29 -10.28 9.31 6.75
N VAL A 30 -9.28 9.34 7.63
CA VAL A 30 -8.63 8.16 8.20
C VAL A 30 -9.44 7.54 9.33
N GLN A 31 -9.63 6.23 9.28
CA GLN A 31 -10.23 5.40 10.32
C GLN A 31 -9.25 5.16 11.46
N PRO A 32 -9.73 5.07 12.72
CA PRO A 32 -8.87 4.63 13.81
C PRO A 32 -8.38 3.20 13.56
N PRO A 33 -7.15 2.85 13.98
CA PRO A 33 -6.66 1.49 13.85
C PRO A 33 -7.55 0.52 14.65
N PRO A 34 -7.67 -0.75 14.21
CA PRO A 34 -8.39 -1.77 14.96
C PRO A 34 -7.92 -1.88 16.41
N ALA A 35 -8.86 -2.06 17.34
CA ALA A 35 -8.56 -2.17 18.77
C ALA A 35 -7.76 -3.44 19.12
N THR A 36 -7.83 -4.46 18.26
CA THR A 36 -7.13 -5.73 18.41
C THR A 36 -6.39 -6.05 17.11
N LEU A 37 -5.15 -6.53 17.23
CA LEU A 37 -4.42 -7.03 16.08
C LEU A 37 -5.06 -8.32 15.57
N PRO A 38 -5.27 -8.48 14.25
CA PRO A 38 -5.76 -9.72 13.69
C PRO A 38 -4.70 -10.82 13.79
N GLU A 39 -5.14 -12.06 13.99
CA GLU A 39 -4.30 -13.24 13.93
C GLU A 39 -4.61 -14.05 12.66
N TYR A 40 -3.56 -14.60 12.04
CA TYR A 40 -3.68 -15.44 10.85
C TYR A 40 -2.78 -16.66 10.96
N THR A 41 -3.35 -17.85 10.75
CA THR A 41 -2.59 -19.10 10.70
C THR A 41 -2.30 -19.46 9.25
N VAL A 42 -1.01 -19.55 8.89
CA VAL A 42 -0.58 -19.97 7.56
C VAL A 42 -0.52 -21.51 7.52
N CYS A 43 -1.35 -22.13 6.68
CA CYS A 43 -1.38 -23.59 6.53
C CYS A 43 -0.21 -24.09 5.67
N ARG A 44 0.28 -25.30 5.97
CA ARG A 44 1.33 -25.94 5.17
C ARG A 44 0.74 -26.58 3.90
N THR A 45 1.34 -26.39 2.73
CA THR A 45 0.98 -27.12 1.49
C THR A 45 1.62 -28.52 1.47
N ALA A 46 0.99 -29.47 0.79
CA ALA A 46 1.48 -30.84 0.65
C ALA A 46 2.28 -31.06 -0.65
N THR A 47 1.97 -30.32 -1.72
CA THR A 47 2.49 -30.60 -3.07
C THR A 47 3.43 -29.52 -3.62
N GLY A 48 3.64 -28.42 -2.88
CA GLY A 48 4.25 -27.20 -3.40
C GLY A 48 3.31 -26.49 -4.38
N LEU A 49 3.58 -25.22 -4.66
CA LEU A 49 2.73 -24.38 -5.53
C LEU A 49 3.53 -23.84 -6.71
N ARG A 50 2.88 -23.73 -7.87
CA ARG A 50 3.47 -23.12 -9.06
C ARG A 50 3.40 -21.60 -8.91
N ILE A 51 4.48 -20.92 -9.28
CA ILE A 51 4.54 -19.46 -9.29
C ILE A 51 4.26 -18.99 -10.72
N ASP A 52 2.99 -18.97 -11.10
CA ASP A 52 2.52 -18.54 -12.43
C ASP A 52 1.45 -17.44 -12.38
N GLY A 53 1.13 -16.95 -11.18
CA GLY A 53 0.11 -15.92 -10.95
C GLY A 53 -1.33 -16.46 -11.02
N MET A 54 -1.53 -17.78 -10.98
CA MET A 54 -2.83 -18.43 -10.90
C MET A 54 -3.05 -19.03 -9.50
N MET A 55 -4.30 -19.42 -9.22
CA MET A 55 -4.70 -20.06 -7.96
C MET A 55 -5.46 -21.36 -8.26
N ASP A 56 -4.92 -22.17 -9.19
CA ASP A 56 -5.55 -23.38 -9.70
C ASP A 56 -5.24 -24.63 -8.86
N GLU A 57 -4.21 -24.58 -8.02
CA GLU A 57 -3.88 -25.69 -7.12
C GLU A 57 -4.92 -25.87 -6.00
N SER A 58 -5.22 -27.14 -5.70
CA SER A 58 -6.22 -27.50 -4.68
C SER A 58 -5.86 -27.01 -3.28
N ASP A 59 -4.56 -26.89 -2.98
CA ASP A 59 -4.05 -26.48 -1.67
C ASP A 59 -4.44 -25.04 -1.33
N TRP A 60 -4.75 -24.19 -2.31
CA TRP A 60 -5.28 -22.86 -2.00
C TRP A 60 -6.62 -22.87 -1.25
N LYS A 61 -7.38 -23.98 -1.33
CA LYS A 61 -8.67 -24.12 -0.64
C LYS A 61 -8.55 -24.19 0.89
N GLN A 62 -7.39 -24.54 1.44
CA GLN A 62 -7.15 -24.54 2.89
C GLN A 62 -6.64 -23.18 3.42
N ALA A 63 -6.23 -22.27 2.54
CA ALA A 63 -5.77 -20.94 2.94
C ALA A 63 -6.97 -20.02 3.22
N GLN A 64 -7.08 -19.54 4.47
CA GLN A 64 -8.12 -18.57 4.80
C GLN A 64 -7.87 -17.25 4.07
N PRO A 65 -8.91 -16.58 3.54
CA PRO A 65 -8.74 -15.28 2.89
C PRO A 65 -8.50 -14.17 3.91
N ILE A 66 -7.47 -13.36 3.68
CA ILE A 66 -7.25 -12.08 4.37
C ILE A 66 -7.86 -10.99 3.50
N ARG A 67 -8.94 -10.35 3.97
CA ARG A 67 -9.55 -9.22 3.26
C ARG A 67 -8.95 -7.92 3.78
N PHE A 68 -8.44 -7.11 2.87
CA PHE A 68 -7.85 -5.82 3.22
C PHE A 68 -8.97 -4.85 3.64
N ILE A 69 -8.64 -4.01 4.62
CA ILE A 69 -9.51 -2.91 5.03
C ILE A 69 -8.91 -1.62 4.48
N PHE A 70 -9.77 -0.71 4.04
CA PHE A 70 -9.33 0.62 3.67
C PHE A 70 -9.16 1.44 4.94
N PRO A 71 -8.02 2.12 5.13
CA PRO A 71 -7.83 3.00 6.25
C PRO A 71 -8.61 4.31 6.14
N TRP A 72 -9.44 4.52 5.11
CA TRP A 72 -10.28 5.71 4.94
C TRP A 72 -11.79 5.43 4.93
N ASN A 73 -12.59 6.45 5.23
CA ASN A 73 -14.04 6.37 5.49
C ASN A 73 -14.94 6.58 4.25
N ASP A 74 -14.39 6.99 3.12
CA ASP A 74 -15.13 7.36 1.91
C ASP A 74 -14.96 6.37 0.74
N VAL A 75 -14.59 5.13 1.04
CA VAL A 75 -14.42 4.00 0.09
C VAL A 75 -15.60 3.87 -0.89
N ASP A 76 -16.84 4.05 -0.41
CA ASP A 76 -18.04 3.95 -1.25
C ASP A 76 -18.09 4.99 -2.39
N LYS A 77 -17.33 6.09 -2.28
CA LYS A 77 -17.26 7.15 -3.32
C LYS A 77 -16.19 6.88 -4.38
N GLU A 78 -15.15 6.12 -4.05
CA GLU A 78 -13.98 5.90 -4.91
C GLU A 78 -14.12 4.61 -5.74
N GLY A 79 -15.11 3.78 -5.44
CA GLY A 79 -15.22 2.44 -5.99
C GLY A 79 -14.29 1.48 -5.24
N ARG A 80 -14.78 0.29 -4.90
CA ARG A 80 -14.02 -0.63 -4.06
C ARG A 80 -12.93 -1.32 -4.87
N GLN A 81 -11.67 -0.98 -4.57
CA GLN A 81 -10.49 -1.72 -5.03
C GLN A 81 -10.19 -2.89 -4.09
N ASP A 82 -11.11 -3.86 -4.03
CA ASP A 82 -11.03 -4.94 -3.04
C ASP A 82 -9.77 -5.79 -3.26
N THR A 83 -9.01 -6.00 -2.19
CA THR A 83 -7.82 -6.88 -2.21
C THR A 83 -7.99 -8.03 -1.22
N VAL A 84 -7.69 -9.24 -1.68
CA VAL A 84 -7.70 -10.46 -0.87
C VAL A 84 -6.35 -11.15 -0.99
N ALA A 85 -5.68 -11.38 0.14
CA ALA A 85 -4.49 -12.22 0.21
C ALA A 85 -4.81 -13.62 0.74
N ARG A 86 -4.04 -14.62 0.30
CA ARG A 86 -3.99 -15.96 0.90
C ARG A 86 -2.53 -16.39 1.01
N LEU A 87 -2.22 -17.09 2.10
CA LEU A 87 -0.87 -17.56 2.35
C LEU A 87 -0.84 -19.06 2.63
N LEU A 88 0.21 -19.70 2.15
CA LEU A 88 0.59 -21.09 2.43
C LEU A 88 2.09 -21.17 2.65
N TRP A 89 2.60 -22.25 3.24
CA TRP A 89 4.04 -22.45 3.37
C TRP A 89 4.45 -23.90 3.16
N ASP A 90 5.72 -24.13 2.84
CA ASP A 90 6.39 -25.42 2.93
C ASP A 90 7.79 -25.26 3.57
N ASP A 91 8.58 -26.33 3.60
CA ASP A 91 9.89 -26.33 4.26
C ASP A 91 10.89 -25.31 3.69
N THR A 92 10.60 -24.75 2.51
CA THR A 92 11.51 -23.91 1.74
C THR A 92 10.92 -22.56 1.31
N HIS A 93 9.59 -22.42 1.29
CA HIS A 93 8.93 -21.20 0.79
C HIS A 93 7.74 -20.77 1.65
N LEU A 94 7.57 -19.46 1.76
CA LEU A 94 6.29 -18.83 2.04
C LEU A 94 5.65 -18.44 0.71
N TYR A 95 4.42 -18.88 0.49
CA TYR A 95 3.62 -18.57 -0.69
C TYR A 95 2.59 -17.52 -0.32
N ILE A 96 2.51 -16.47 -1.13
CA ILE A 96 1.54 -15.38 -0.96
C ILE A 96 0.90 -15.14 -2.32
N VAL A 97 -0.43 -15.14 -2.37
CA VAL A 97 -1.20 -14.71 -3.55
C VAL A 97 -2.06 -13.52 -3.17
N TYR A 98 -2.04 -12.50 -4.01
CA TYR A 98 -2.90 -11.33 -3.92
C TYR A 98 -3.89 -11.36 -5.09
N GLN A 99 -5.18 -11.23 -4.78
CA GLN A 99 -6.24 -11.02 -5.76
C GLN A 99 -6.72 -9.59 -5.56
N CYS A 100 -6.49 -8.74 -6.55
CA CYS A 100 -6.80 -7.32 -6.49
C CYS A 100 -7.82 -6.98 -7.58
N ASP A 101 -8.93 -6.38 -7.18
CA ASP A 101 -9.88 -5.75 -8.10
C ASP A 101 -9.46 -4.29 -8.27
N ASP A 102 -9.03 -3.91 -9.47
CA ASP A 102 -8.64 -2.53 -9.77
C ASP A 102 -9.13 -2.10 -11.17
N PRO A 103 -9.94 -1.04 -11.29
CA PRO A 103 -10.36 -0.52 -12.59
C PRO A 103 -9.22 0.13 -13.42
N PHE A 104 -8.09 0.49 -12.81
CA PHE A 104 -7.03 1.27 -13.44
C PHE A 104 -5.62 0.70 -13.21
N LEU A 105 -5.29 -0.37 -13.92
CA LEU A 105 -3.98 -1.03 -13.78
C LEU A 105 -2.81 -0.14 -14.23
N HIS A 106 -2.03 0.35 -13.27
CA HIS A 106 -0.85 1.18 -13.46
C HIS A 106 0.42 0.47 -13.00
N ALA A 107 1.28 0.13 -13.96
CA ALA A 107 2.62 -0.32 -13.67
C ALA A 107 3.55 0.04 -14.83
N THR A 108 4.52 0.89 -14.55
CA THR A 108 5.54 1.41 -15.46
C THR A 108 6.95 1.09 -14.97
N VAL A 109 7.13 0.93 -13.65
CA VAL A 109 8.42 0.57 -13.07
C VAL A 109 8.76 -0.87 -13.49
N THR A 110 9.93 -1.04 -14.09
CA THR A 110 10.45 -2.34 -14.56
C THR A 110 11.87 -2.63 -14.04
N THR A 111 12.48 -1.63 -13.40
CA THR A 111 13.83 -1.75 -12.85
C THR A 111 13.72 -2.23 -11.41
N ARG A 112 14.44 -3.30 -11.09
CA ARG A 112 14.61 -3.78 -9.72
C ARG A 112 15.06 -2.63 -8.80
N ASP A 113 14.50 -2.59 -7.61
CA ASP A 113 14.66 -1.51 -6.63
C ASP A 113 14.19 -0.12 -7.09
N GLY A 114 13.39 -0.06 -8.15
CA GLY A 114 12.67 1.14 -8.54
C GLY A 114 11.52 1.48 -7.57
N PRO A 115 10.93 2.67 -7.69
CA PRO A 115 9.89 3.16 -6.78
C PRO A 115 8.52 2.52 -7.08
N VAL A 116 8.40 1.21 -6.92
CA VAL A 116 7.14 0.46 -7.16
C VAL A 116 5.99 0.94 -6.25
N TYR A 117 6.29 1.51 -5.08
CA TYR A 117 5.32 2.13 -4.17
C TYR A 117 4.64 3.40 -4.73
N GLU A 118 5.08 3.92 -5.87
CA GLU A 118 4.44 5.07 -6.53
C GLU A 118 3.36 4.65 -7.56
N GLU A 119 3.12 3.35 -7.72
CA GLU A 119 2.17 2.76 -8.66
C GLU A 119 1.41 1.58 -8.03
N ASP A 120 0.65 0.80 -8.82
CA ASP A 120 -0.09 -0.32 -8.27
C ASP A 120 0.87 -1.41 -7.79
N ALA A 121 0.93 -1.55 -6.47
CA ALA A 121 1.79 -2.50 -5.80
C ALA A 121 1.03 -3.22 -4.69
N VAL A 122 1.50 -4.44 -4.41
CA VAL A 122 1.20 -5.16 -3.18
C VAL A 122 2.47 -5.26 -2.36
N GLU A 123 2.30 -5.25 -1.04
CA GLU A 123 3.41 -5.17 -0.11
C GLU A 123 3.30 -6.30 0.93
N PHE A 124 4.46 -6.81 1.36
CA PHE A 124 4.60 -7.76 2.44
C PHE A 124 5.68 -7.28 3.41
N PHE A 125 5.29 -7.09 4.66
CA PHE A 125 6.19 -6.73 5.76
C PHE A 125 6.20 -7.83 6.79
N ALA A 126 7.38 -8.28 7.19
CA ALA A 126 7.53 -9.32 8.19
C ALA A 126 8.67 -9.06 9.16
N THR A 127 8.48 -9.48 10.40
CA THR A 127 9.54 -9.59 11.38
C THR A 127 9.50 -10.99 11.97
N PRO A 128 10.67 -11.65 12.17
CA PRO A 128 10.72 -12.90 12.91
C PRO A 128 10.55 -12.67 14.42
N ASN A 129 10.58 -11.42 14.89
CA ASN A 129 10.45 -11.09 16.31
C ASN A 129 9.03 -10.58 16.61
N ALA A 130 8.20 -11.44 17.21
CA ALA A 130 6.82 -11.09 17.57
C ALA A 130 6.71 -10.04 18.68
N THR A 131 7.78 -9.78 19.45
CA THR A 131 7.78 -8.82 20.56
C THR A 131 8.42 -7.49 20.23
N ASP A 132 9.20 -7.42 19.14
CA ASP A 132 9.85 -6.20 18.66
C ASP A 132 9.72 -6.11 17.14
N ILE A 133 8.79 -5.26 16.73
CA ILE A 133 8.46 -4.99 15.33
C ILE A 133 9.30 -3.85 14.73
N SER A 134 10.25 -3.30 15.50
CA SER A 134 11.05 -2.15 15.04
C SER A 134 12.02 -2.51 13.92
N ALA A 135 12.38 -3.78 13.78
CA ALA A 135 13.16 -4.32 12.67
C ALA A 135 12.30 -5.27 11.83
N TYR A 136 12.28 -5.08 10.51
CA TYR A 136 11.47 -5.88 9.59
C TYR A 136 12.09 -5.97 8.19
N ILE A 137 11.66 -6.95 7.41
CA ILE A 137 11.88 -7.04 5.97
C ILE A 137 10.65 -6.52 5.25
N GLY A 138 10.86 -5.76 4.18
CA GLY A 138 9.83 -5.29 3.27
C GLY A 138 10.04 -5.88 1.88
N PHE A 139 8.94 -6.28 1.26
CA PHE A 139 8.89 -6.62 -0.16
C PHE A 139 7.71 -5.88 -0.77
N GLU A 140 7.97 -5.15 -1.84
CA GLU A 140 6.98 -4.38 -2.57
C GLU A 140 7.09 -4.79 -4.04
N MET A 141 5.96 -5.14 -4.65
CA MET A 141 5.96 -5.59 -6.04
C MET A 141 4.75 -5.13 -6.81
N ASN A 142 4.99 -4.79 -8.07
CA ASN A 142 3.95 -4.44 -9.02
C ASN A 142 3.50 -5.66 -9.86
N ILE A 143 2.44 -5.46 -10.63
CA ILE A 143 1.85 -6.48 -11.52
C ILE A 143 2.78 -6.93 -12.68
N ARG A 144 3.91 -6.24 -12.91
CA ARG A 144 4.95 -6.66 -13.86
C ARG A 144 5.98 -7.59 -13.24
N GLY A 145 5.88 -7.87 -11.94
CA GLY A 145 6.85 -8.66 -11.20
C GLY A 145 8.13 -7.90 -10.86
N THR A 146 8.11 -6.57 -10.91
CA THR A 146 9.24 -5.77 -10.46
C THR A 146 9.25 -5.73 -8.95
N LEU A 147 10.41 -6.01 -8.35
CA LEU A 147 10.58 -6.13 -6.91
C LEU A 147 11.46 -5.00 -6.37
N PHE A 148 10.98 -4.38 -5.30
CA PHE A 148 11.76 -3.58 -4.37
C PHE A 148 11.70 -4.25 -3.00
N ASP A 149 12.86 -4.55 -2.43
CA ASP A 149 12.98 -5.24 -1.15
C ASP A 149 14.08 -4.65 -0.29
N TYR A 150 13.89 -4.71 1.02
CA TYR A 150 14.76 -4.02 1.97
C TYR A 150 14.65 -4.60 3.37
N ILE A 151 15.69 -4.34 4.17
CA ILE A 151 15.62 -4.43 5.63
C ILE A 151 15.41 -3.02 6.17
N ALA A 152 14.53 -2.88 7.17
CA ALA A 152 14.28 -1.61 7.82
C ALA A 152 14.43 -1.70 9.34
N PHE A 153 14.82 -0.59 9.97
CA PHE A 153 14.99 -0.45 11.41
C PHE A 153 14.34 0.82 11.96
N GLY A 154 13.87 0.76 13.20
CA GLY A 154 13.16 1.86 13.86
C GLY A 154 11.69 2.00 13.44
N GLY A 155 11.08 0.92 12.93
CA GLY A 155 9.67 0.83 12.60
C GLY A 155 8.74 0.88 13.83
N GLY A 156 7.43 0.73 13.59
CA GLY A 156 6.41 0.76 14.64
C GLY A 156 5.93 2.17 15.03
N LYS A 157 6.28 3.19 14.25
CA LYS A 157 5.76 4.57 14.34
C LYS A 157 5.14 4.97 13.00
N ALA A 158 4.69 6.22 12.87
CA ALA A 158 4.12 6.75 11.63
C ALA A 158 5.11 6.75 10.44
N TRP A 159 6.41 6.61 10.69
CA TRP A 159 7.45 6.54 9.66
C TRP A 159 8.62 5.68 10.12
N THR A 160 9.25 4.96 9.18
CA THR A 160 10.43 4.14 9.44
C THR A 160 11.70 4.88 8.99
N PRO A 161 12.62 5.21 9.91
CA PRO A 161 13.73 6.10 9.60
C PRO A 161 14.90 5.48 8.85
N ASN A 162 15.10 4.18 8.98
CA ASN A 162 16.27 3.51 8.45
C ASN A 162 15.82 2.39 7.52
N ILE A 163 15.70 2.70 6.22
CA ILE A 163 15.41 1.72 5.17
C ILE A 163 16.72 1.42 4.44
N HIS A 164 17.08 0.14 4.34
CA HIS A 164 18.32 -0.32 3.71
C HIS A 164 18.01 -1.12 2.43
N PRO A 165 17.80 -0.45 1.28
CA PRO A 165 17.45 -1.10 0.02
C PRO A 165 18.64 -1.79 -0.66
N ARG A 166 19.86 -1.61 -0.13
CA ARG A 166 21.05 -2.33 -0.63
C ARG A 166 21.06 -3.80 -0.23
N TRP A 167 20.29 -4.18 0.79
CA TRP A 167 20.05 -5.59 1.06
C TRP A 167 19.12 -6.14 -0.03
N GLN A 168 19.36 -7.37 -0.43
CA GLN A 168 18.68 -8.01 -1.55
C GLN A 168 18.35 -9.43 -1.14
N SER A 169 17.08 -9.80 -1.21
CA SER A 169 16.61 -11.15 -1.00
C SER A 169 17.08 -12.08 -2.13
N GLU A 170 17.30 -13.34 -1.80
CA GLU A 170 17.64 -14.38 -2.76
C GLU A 170 16.42 -15.28 -2.99
N GLY A 171 16.21 -15.70 -4.24
CA GLY A 171 15.23 -16.74 -4.57
C GLY A 171 13.77 -16.31 -4.62
N VAL A 172 13.45 -15.01 -4.51
CA VAL A 172 12.08 -14.51 -4.70
C VAL A 172 11.62 -14.77 -6.13
N LYS A 173 10.43 -15.35 -6.26
CA LYS A 173 9.76 -15.61 -7.54
C LYS A 173 8.44 -14.86 -7.54
N ILE A 174 8.18 -14.12 -8.60
CA ILE A 174 6.95 -13.36 -8.77
C ILE A 174 6.39 -13.69 -10.14
N ALA A 175 5.09 -13.99 -10.17
CA ALA A 175 4.33 -14.15 -11.40
C ALA A 175 2.95 -13.52 -11.18
N SER A 176 2.42 -12.92 -12.24
CA SER A 176 1.17 -12.19 -12.19
C SER A 176 0.35 -12.51 -13.42
N THR A 177 -0.96 -12.62 -13.23
CA THR A 177 -1.92 -12.71 -14.32
C THR A 177 -2.95 -11.61 -14.13
N TYR A 178 -3.39 -11.00 -15.23
CA TYR A 178 -4.30 -9.86 -15.17
C TYR A 178 -5.18 -9.81 -16.41
N SER A 179 -6.37 -9.24 -16.25
CA SER A 179 -7.32 -8.97 -17.32
C SER A 179 -7.53 -7.46 -17.42
N GLY A 180 -7.11 -6.87 -18.53
CA GLY A 180 -7.17 -5.42 -18.72
C GLY A 180 -5.99 -4.89 -19.52
N THR A 181 -5.78 -3.58 -19.46
CA THR A 181 -4.66 -2.90 -20.12
C THR A 181 -3.82 -2.20 -19.07
N LEU A 182 -2.50 -2.40 -19.11
CA LEU A 182 -1.56 -1.61 -18.31
C LEU A 182 -1.39 -0.24 -18.93
N VAL A 183 -1.74 0.82 -18.20
CA VAL A 183 -1.50 2.19 -18.64
C VAL A 183 -0.02 2.54 -18.49
N SER A 184 0.52 3.24 -19.49
CA SER A 184 1.94 3.58 -19.61
C SER A 184 2.27 5.04 -19.31
N GLY A 185 1.38 5.75 -18.60
CA GLY A 185 1.57 7.15 -18.23
C GLY A 185 1.01 7.46 -16.85
N HIS A 186 1.46 8.56 -16.24
CA HIS A 186 0.97 9.03 -14.93
C HIS A 186 -0.55 9.17 -14.94
N ILE A 187 -1.20 8.43 -14.04
CA ILE A 187 -2.60 8.64 -13.69
C ILE A 187 -2.61 9.77 -12.65
N CYS A 188 -3.27 10.90 -12.97
CA CYS A 188 -3.45 12.05 -12.10
C CYS A 188 -4.86 12.09 -11.51
#